data_AF-A0A1U8K819-F1
#
_entry.id   AF-A0A1U8K819-F1
#
_cell.length_a   1.000
_cell.length_b   1.000
_cell.length_c   1.000
_cell.angle_alpha   90.00
_cell.angle_beta   90.00
_cell.angle_gamma   90.00
#
_symmetry.space_group_name_H-M   'P 1'
#
loop_
_entity.id
_entity.type
_entity.pdbx_description
1 polymer ?
#
loop_
_entity_poly.entity_id
_entity_poly.type
_entity_poly.pdbx_seq_one_letter_code
_entity_poly.pdbx_strand_id
1 'polypeptide(L)'
;MEEQVDSDRQLMMEGGFTAPHSMDIDPSRNRFPCCIVWAPLPVLSWLVPFIGHVGICREDGIILDFAGPNFVCVDHFTFGPVARYLQINKDKECGISPHSSALKGDEEYQDDEPRRESLTWDEALRKSTMEFQHRSYNLFTCNCHSFVANNLNKLGFRYGGWNVVNVALLLLLKGQWVSKLAFFRSFMPFVVVTGLGLTFGGTTYLFFLALFAALLVCWFLLGTYCFKNLINL
;
A
#
# COMPACT_ATOMS: atom_id res chain seq x y z
N MET A 1 -30.21 47.92 18.82
CA MET A 1 -29.49 46.86 19.55
C MET A 1 -29.89 45.52 18.94
N GLU A 2 -29.68 45.38 17.63
CA GLU A 2 -30.06 44.18 16.85
C GLU A 2 -28.97 43.88 15.79
N GLU A 3 -28.26 44.89 15.29
CA GLU A 3 -27.16 44.70 14.32
C GLU A 3 -25.92 44.01 14.88
N GLN A 4 -25.65 44.12 16.19
CA GLN A 4 -24.46 43.50 16.80
C GLN A 4 -24.64 42.00 17.07
N VAL A 5 -25.89 41.53 17.19
CA VAL A 5 -26.24 40.10 17.37
C VAL A 5 -26.09 39.34 16.04
N ASP A 6 -26.26 40.02 14.90
CA ASP A 6 -26.14 39.39 13.58
C ASP A 6 -24.68 39.20 13.15
N SER A 7 -23.80 40.15 13.50
CA SER A 7 -22.36 40.03 13.27
C SER A 7 -21.72 38.89 14.08
N ASP A 8 -22.17 38.67 15.33
CA ASP A 8 -21.67 37.57 16.16
C ASP A 8 -22.24 36.20 15.72
N ARG A 9 -23.46 36.15 15.14
CA ARG A 9 -23.99 34.92 14.51
C ARG A 9 -23.30 34.59 13.20
N GLN A 10 -22.83 35.59 12.46
CA GLN A 10 -22.15 35.40 11.19
C GLN A 10 -20.67 35.02 11.35
N LEU A 11 -20.02 35.40 12.47
CA LEU A 11 -18.65 35.00 12.80
C LEU A 11 -18.54 33.63 13.51
N MET A 12 -19.65 33.06 13.98
CA MET A 12 -19.67 31.74 14.63
C MET A 12 -19.94 30.57 13.65
N MET A 13 -20.06 30.84 12.35
CA MET A 13 -20.29 29.80 11.32
C MET A 13 -19.08 29.60 10.39
N GLU A 14 -17.89 30.05 10.80
CA GLU A 14 -16.61 29.82 10.12
C GLU A 14 -15.69 28.92 10.97
N GLY A 15 -16.30 27.95 11.66
CA GLY A 15 -15.62 26.97 12.50
C GLY A 15 -16.06 25.55 12.15
N GLY A 16 -15.28 24.87 11.31
CA GLY A 16 -15.25 23.40 11.28
C GLY A 16 -16.29 22.71 10.40
N PHE A 17 -16.36 23.05 9.12
CA PHE A 17 -16.61 22.03 8.11
C PHE A 17 -15.26 21.71 7.47
N THR A 18 -14.63 20.62 7.89
CA THR A 18 -13.51 20.04 7.15
C THR A 18 -13.94 19.94 5.69
N ALA A 19 -13.29 20.70 4.82
CA ALA A 19 -13.46 20.55 3.38
C ALA A 19 -13.42 19.05 3.05
N PRO A 20 -14.26 18.56 2.13
CA PRO A 20 -14.20 17.16 1.74
C PRO A 20 -12.73 16.86 1.40
N HIS A 21 -12.13 15.89 2.09
CA HIS A 21 -10.77 15.46 1.79
C HIS A 21 -10.73 15.13 0.30
N SER A 22 -10.10 16.02 -0.48
CA SER A 22 -9.97 15.84 -1.92
C SER A 22 -9.19 14.54 -2.10
N MET A 23 -9.81 13.56 -2.79
CA MET A 23 -9.16 12.31 -3.16
C MET A 23 -8.24 12.49 -4.37
N ASP A 24 -7.82 13.73 -4.65
CA ASP A 24 -6.97 14.04 -5.79
C ASP A 24 -5.54 13.59 -5.48
N ILE A 25 -4.97 12.88 -6.44
CA ILE A 25 -3.60 12.42 -6.36
C ILE A 25 -2.68 13.59 -6.72
N ASP A 26 -1.73 13.88 -5.84
CA ASP A 26 -0.70 14.90 -6.06
C ASP A 26 0.69 14.26 -5.96
N PRO A 27 1.24 13.77 -7.10
CA PRO A 27 2.56 13.19 -7.12
C PRO A 27 3.68 14.18 -6.81
N SER A 28 3.46 15.48 -6.98
CA SER A 28 4.47 16.51 -6.70
C SER A 28 4.74 16.65 -5.20
N ARG A 29 3.69 16.45 -4.39
CA ARG A 29 3.75 16.43 -2.93
C ARG A 29 3.85 15.02 -2.35
N ASN A 30 4.01 14.00 -3.18
CA ASN A 30 4.03 12.59 -2.78
C ASN A 30 2.77 12.21 -1.97
N ARG A 31 1.58 12.66 -2.43
CA ARG A 31 0.29 12.39 -1.80
C ARG A 31 -0.57 11.52 -2.72
N PHE A 32 -0.94 10.34 -2.21
CA PHE A 32 -1.70 9.34 -2.95
C PHE A 32 -2.88 8.82 -2.11
N PRO A 33 -3.95 9.62 -1.91
CA PRO A 33 -5.09 9.24 -1.06
C PRO A 33 -5.66 7.86 -1.39
N CYS A 34 -5.76 6.99 -0.38
CA CYS A 34 -6.29 5.62 -0.49
C CYS A 34 -5.65 4.77 -1.61
N CYS A 35 -4.36 4.95 -1.87
CA CYS A 35 -3.65 4.21 -2.92
C CYS A 35 -2.77 3.07 -2.37
N ILE A 36 -2.56 2.06 -3.20
CA ILE A 36 -1.37 1.19 -3.13
C ILE A 36 -0.30 1.81 -4.03
N VAL A 37 0.92 1.95 -3.53
CA VAL A 37 2.05 2.53 -4.28
C VAL A 37 3.16 1.51 -4.48
N TRP A 38 3.96 1.70 -5.53
CA TRP A 38 5.07 0.82 -5.89
C TRP A 38 6.29 1.62 -6.38
N ALA A 39 7.48 1.20 -5.98
CA ALA A 39 8.76 1.66 -6.52
C ALA A 39 9.71 0.49 -6.80
N PRO A 40 10.60 0.61 -7.80
CA PRO A 40 11.60 -0.41 -8.08
C PRO A 40 12.55 -0.57 -6.89
N LEU A 41 12.77 -1.81 -6.44
CA LEU A 41 13.70 -2.09 -5.33
C LEU A 41 15.14 -2.02 -5.87
N PRO A 42 16.05 -1.20 -5.30
CA PRO A 42 17.43 -1.10 -5.77
C PRO A 42 18.12 -2.46 -5.89
N VAL A 43 18.97 -2.61 -6.90
CA VAL A 43 19.69 -3.86 -7.25
C VAL A 43 18.78 -4.98 -7.75
N LEU A 44 17.74 -5.36 -6.99
CA LEU A 44 16.86 -6.47 -7.35
C LEU A 44 16.04 -6.16 -8.62
N SER A 45 15.51 -4.94 -8.73
CA SER A 45 14.80 -4.48 -9.93
C SER A 45 15.72 -4.33 -11.15
N TRP A 46 17.03 -4.25 -10.96
CA TRP A 46 17.99 -4.21 -12.07
C TRP A 46 18.17 -5.59 -12.71
N LEU A 47 17.78 -6.65 -12.00
CA LEU A 47 17.77 -8.03 -12.50
C LEU A 47 16.35 -8.47 -12.89
N VAL A 48 15.33 -8.07 -12.13
CA VAL A 48 13.93 -8.41 -12.39
C VAL A 48 13.06 -7.16 -12.24
N PRO A 49 12.76 -6.43 -13.34
CA PRO A 49 12.28 -5.04 -13.29
C PRO A 49 10.86 -4.86 -12.75
N PHE A 50 10.12 -5.95 -12.59
CA PHE A 50 8.78 -5.95 -12.01
C PHE A 50 8.78 -6.17 -10.49
N ILE A 51 9.92 -6.58 -9.92
CA ILE A 51 10.06 -6.71 -8.47
C ILE A 51 10.35 -5.34 -7.87
N GLY A 52 9.57 -4.98 -6.87
CA GLY A 52 9.72 -3.70 -6.20
C GLY A 52 9.10 -3.69 -4.82
N HIS A 53 9.28 -2.54 -4.19
CA HIS A 53 8.73 -2.23 -2.88
C HIS A 53 7.32 -1.69 -3.01
N VAL A 54 6.46 -2.01 -2.04
CA VAL A 54 5.07 -1.58 -2.03
C VAL A 54 4.72 -0.89 -0.72
N GLY A 55 3.78 0.04 -0.80
CA GLY A 55 3.21 0.73 0.35
C GLY A 55 1.70 0.91 0.17
N ILE A 56 1.02 1.25 1.25
CA ILE A 56 -0.39 1.62 1.24
C ILE A 56 -0.55 3.00 1.87
N CYS A 57 -1.49 3.78 1.36
CA CYS A 57 -1.65 5.18 1.73
C CYS A 57 -2.92 5.42 2.53
N ARG A 58 -2.84 6.34 3.48
CA ARG A 58 -3.96 6.86 4.27
C ARG A 58 -4.93 7.70 3.42
N GLU A 59 -6.03 8.11 4.04
CA GLU A 59 -6.99 9.02 3.42
C GLU A 59 -6.39 10.39 3.11
N ASP A 60 -5.42 10.87 3.92
CA ASP A 60 -4.65 12.10 3.68
C ASP A 60 -3.56 11.95 2.60
N GLY A 61 -3.41 10.75 2.03
CA GLY A 61 -2.42 10.44 1.01
C GLY A 61 -1.00 10.20 1.52
N ILE A 62 -0.77 10.16 2.83
CA ILE A 62 0.53 9.79 3.41
C ILE A 62 0.77 8.29 3.20
N ILE A 63 1.96 7.97 2.73
CA ILE A 63 2.42 6.61 2.43
C ILE A 63 2.87 5.92 3.72
N LEU A 64 2.42 4.68 3.90
CA LEU A 64 2.89 3.75 4.92
C LEU A 64 3.57 2.56 4.24
N ASP A 65 4.81 2.27 4.61
CA ASP A 65 5.55 1.13 4.06
C ASP A 65 6.38 0.41 5.12
N PHE A 66 6.32 -0.92 5.11
CA PHE A 66 7.13 -1.75 5.98
C PHE A 66 8.48 -2.02 5.32
N ALA A 67 9.54 -1.34 5.78
CA ALA A 67 10.82 -1.31 5.09
C ALA A 67 12.02 -1.76 5.94
N GLY A 68 11.80 -2.11 7.21
CA GLY A 68 12.84 -2.65 8.09
C GLY A 68 12.27 -3.35 9.31
N PRO A 69 13.08 -4.13 10.05
CA PRO A 69 12.61 -4.87 11.22
C PRO A 69 11.99 -3.92 12.24
N ASN A 70 10.77 -4.20 12.67
CA ASN A 70 10.03 -3.38 13.63
C ASN A 70 9.81 -1.91 13.18
N PHE A 71 9.96 -1.60 11.89
CA PHE A 71 9.90 -0.24 11.37
C PHE A 71 8.96 -0.13 10.17
N VAL A 72 7.85 0.57 10.40
CA VAL A 72 6.96 1.06 9.34
C VAL A 72 7.31 2.53 9.11
N CYS A 73 7.81 2.83 7.92
CA CYS A 73 8.10 4.20 7.52
C CYS A 73 6.79 4.94 7.22
N VAL A 74 6.77 6.22 7.58
CA VAL A 74 5.65 7.13 7.36
C VAL A 74 6.16 8.30 6.54
N ASP A 75 5.45 8.62 5.46
CA ASP A 75 5.66 9.79 4.59
C ASP A 75 6.91 9.75 3.69
N HIS A 76 7.94 8.97 4.04
CA HIS A 76 9.16 8.80 3.25
C HIS A 76 9.25 7.39 2.64
N PHE A 77 8.79 7.23 1.40
CA PHE A 77 8.83 5.92 0.75
C PHE A 77 10.26 5.41 0.56
N THR A 78 10.59 4.30 1.23
CA THR A 78 11.97 3.98 1.64
C THR A 78 12.96 3.75 0.48
N PHE A 79 12.47 3.30 -0.68
CA PHE A 79 13.31 2.89 -1.81
C PHE A 79 13.25 3.85 -3.01
N GLY A 80 12.84 5.10 -2.77
CA GLY A 80 12.80 6.18 -3.75
C GLY A 80 11.37 6.59 -4.13
N PRO A 81 11.21 7.51 -5.10
CA PRO A 81 9.90 8.06 -5.40
C PRO A 81 8.97 7.03 -6.00
N VAL A 82 7.67 7.18 -5.71
CA VAL A 82 6.61 6.32 -6.25
C VAL A 82 6.70 6.29 -7.77
N ALA A 83 6.77 5.09 -8.33
CA ALA A 83 6.81 4.89 -9.77
C ALA A 83 5.42 4.51 -10.33
N ARG A 84 4.67 3.70 -9.56
CA ARG A 84 3.31 3.31 -9.89
C ARG A 84 2.39 3.44 -8.69
N TYR A 85 1.11 3.68 -8.95
CA TYR A 85 0.07 3.71 -7.92
C TYR A 85 -1.22 3.06 -8.44
N LEU A 86 -2.06 2.62 -7.51
CA LEU A 86 -3.42 2.16 -7.76
C LEU A 86 -4.32 2.74 -6.66
N GLN A 87 -5.20 3.65 -7.05
CA GLN A 87 -6.18 4.21 -6.12
C GLN A 87 -7.33 3.24 -5.89
N ILE A 88 -7.67 3.01 -4.63
CA ILE A 88 -8.77 2.15 -4.22
C ILE A 88 -10.00 3.00 -3.97
N ASN A 89 -11.12 2.64 -4.57
CA ASN A 89 -12.40 3.24 -4.22
C ASN A 89 -12.92 2.58 -2.93
N LYS A 90 -12.62 3.18 -1.78
CA LYS A 90 -12.97 2.60 -0.46
C LYS A 90 -14.46 2.33 -0.28
N ASP A 91 -15.35 3.18 -0.82
CA ASP A 91 -16.79 3.03 -0.64
C ASP A 91 -17.38 1.87 -1.47
N LYS A 92 -16.75 1.53 -2.60
CA LYS A 92 -17.22 0.47 -3.49
C LYS A 92 -16.50 -0.85 -3.29
N GLU A 93 -15.22 -0.80 -2.94
CA GLU A 93 -14.33 -1.96 -2.97
C GLU A 93 -13.95 -2.47 -1.58
N CYS A 94 -14.17 -1.70 -0.50
CA CYS A 94 -13.89 -2.12 0.86
C CYS A 94 -15.18 -2.43 1.63
N GLY A 95 -15.09 -3.38 2.56
CA GLY A 95 -16.21 -3.78 3.43
C GLY A 95 -16.43 -2.85 4.63
N ILE A 96 -15.92 -1.62 4.56
CA ILE A 96 -15.94 -0.65 5.66
C ILE A 96 -17.21 0.18 5.55
N SER A 97 -18.03 0.19 6.60
CA SER A 97 -19.20 1.07 6.66
C SER A 97 -18.74 2.51 6.92
N PRO A 98 -19.17 3.51 6.11
CA PRO A 98 -18.80 4.91 6.31
C PRO A 98 -19.46 5.58 7.53
N HIS A 99 -20.38 4.91 8.23
CA HIS A 99 -21.28 5.57 9.18
C HIS A 99 -21.44 4.76 10.49
N SER A 100 -20.50 4.91 11.43
CA SER A 100 -20.70 4.44 12.81
C SER A 100 -19.80 5.14 13.82
N SER A 101 -19.80 6.48 13.84
CA SER A 101 -19.24 7.23 14.97
C SER A 101 -20.07 8.43 15.43
N ALA A 102 -21.24 8.69 14.83
CA ALA A 102 -22.07 9.87 15.15
C ALA A 102 -23.38 9.59 15.89
N LEU A 103 -23.70 8.35 16.25
CA LEU A 103 -24.89 8.02 17.05
C LEU A 103 -24.53 7.05 18.18
N LYS A 104 -23.86 7.57 19.21
CA LYS A 104 -24.03 7.03 20.56
C LYS A 104 -25.25 7.72 21.17
N GLY A 105 -26.43 7.22 20.83
CA GLY A 105 -27.58 7.29 21.71
C GLY A 105 -27.60 5.98 22.48
N ASP A 106 -27.61 6.07 23.80
CA ASP A 106 -27.60 4.94 24.72
C ASP A 106 -28.74 3.97 24.39
N GLU A 107 -28.42 2.71 24.09
CA GLU A 107 -29.33 1.59 24.33
C GLU A 107 -28.52 0.29 24.41
N GLU A 108 -28.45 -0.20 25.64
CA GLU A 108 -27.92 -1.50 26.04
C GLU A 108 -28.86 -2.59 25.53
N TYR A 109 -28.42 -3.36 24.53
CA TYR A 109 -29.00 -4.67 24.23
C TYR A 109 -27.89 -5.70 24.00
N GLN A 110 -28.06 -6.81 24.72
CA GLN A 110 -27.21 -7.97 24.83
C GLN A 110 -27.47 -8.88 23.62
N ASP A 111 -26.48 -9.01 22.73
CA ASP A 111 -26.48 -10.04 21.68
C ASP A 111 -25.02 -10.50 21.43
N ASP A 112 -24.78 -11.79 21.65
CA ASP A 112 -23.49 -12.47 21.56
C ASP A 112 -23.14 -12.80 20.09
N GLU A 113 -23.02 -11.78 19.25
CA GLU A 113 -22.35 -11.85 17.95
C GLU A 113 -21.07 -11.01 18.02
N PRO A 114 -19.90 -11.47 17.52
CA PRO A 114 -18.69 -10.67 17.53
C PRO A 114 -18.93 -9.43 16.66
N ARG A 115 -19.31 -8.33 17.32
CA ARG A 115 -19.53 -7.01 16.73
C ARG A 115 -18.38 -6.74 15.78
N ARG A 116 -18.62 -6.88 14.47
CA ARG A 116 -17.69 -6.52 13.41
C ARG A 116 -17.57 -5.00 13.49
N GLU A 117 -16.65 -4.55 14.34
CA GLU A 117 -16.35 -3.15 14.51
C GLU A 117 -15.98 -2.59 13.13
N SER A 118 -16.82 -1.70 12.60
CA SER A 118 -16.59 -1.11 11.29
C SER A 118 -15.44 -0.12 11.41
N LEU A 119 -14.21 -0.61 11.23
CA LEU A 119 -12.99 0.19 11.28
C LEU A 119 -12.96 1.13 10.07
N THR A 120 -12.68 2.41 10.30
CA THR A 120 -12.39 3.35 9.21
C THR A 120 -11.10 2.95 8.47
N TRP A 121 -10.86 3.48 7.27
CA TRP A 121 -9.67 3.16 6.47
C TRP A 121 -8.37 3.38 7.28
N ASP A 122 -8.19 4.58 7.82
CA ASP A 122 -6.98 4.92 8.59
C ASP A 122 -6.85 4.12 9.88
N GLU A 123 -7.97 3.76 10.51
CA GLU A 123 -7.98 2.93 11.71
C GLU A 123 -7.54 1.48 11.43
N ALA A 124 -8.02 0.92 10.31
CA ALA A 124 -7.56 -0.38 9.83
C ALA A 124 -6.06 -0.37 9.50
N LEU A 125 -5.58 0.70 8.85
CA LEU A 125 -4.16 0.89 8.57
C LEU A 125 -3.33 1.00 9.86
N ARG A 126 -3.79 1.81 10.82
CA ARG A 126 -3.14 1.97 12.13
C ARG A 126 -2.99 0.64 12.86
N LYS A 127 -4.05 -0.17 12.88
CA LYS A 127 -4.03 -1.51 13.51
C LYS A 127 -3.01 -2.43 12.85
N SER A 128 -2.92 -2.42 11.51
CA SER A 128 -1.90 -3.18 10.78
C SER A 128 -0.48 -2.69 11.07
N THR A 129 -0.28 -1.37 11.14
CA THR A 129 1.02 -0.77 11.49
C THR A 129 1.49 -1.21 12.88
N MET A 130 0.62 -1.19 13.88
CA MET A 130 0.96 -1.66 15.24
C MET A 130 1.34 -3.14 15.26
N GLU A 131 0.64 -3.97 14.49
CA GLU A 131 0.95 -5.39 14.36
C GLU A 131 2.33 -5.62 13.72
N PHE A 132 2.65 -4.90 12.65
CA PHE A 132 3.91 -5.04 11.92
C PHE A 132 5.09 -4.36 12.60
N GLN A 133 4.86 -3.40 13.50
CA GLN A 133 5.91 -2.82 14.36
C GLN A 133 6.55 -3.85 15.30
N HIS A 134 5.90 -4.98 15.58
CA HIS A 134 6.46 -6.07 16.37
C HIS A 134 6.99 -7.24 15.54
N ARG A 135 6.93 -7.15 14.20
CA ARG A 135 7.39 -8.21 13.31
C ARG A 135 8.80 -7.93 12.80
N SER A 136 9.62 -8.97 12.77
CA SER A 136 10.94 -8.94 12.12
C SER A 136 10.78 -8.93 10.61
N TYR A 137 11.31 -7.90 9.96
CA TYR A 137 11.31 -7.78 8.51
C TYR A 137 12.23 -8.83 7.89
N ASN A 138 11.72 -9.52 6.86
CA ASN A 138 12.48 -10.41 6.03
C ASN A 138 11.93 -10.35 4.60
N LEU A 139 12.80 -10.07 3.63
CA LEU A 139 12.43 -9.91 2.22
C LEU A 139 11.61 -11.10 1.67
N PHE A 140 11.86 -12.31 2.15
CA PHE A 140 11.29 -13.55 1.61
C PHE A 140 10.09 -14.09 2.39
N THR A 141 9.88 -13.67 3.64
CA THR A 141 8.86 -14.27 4.53
C THR A 141 7.96 -13.26 5.24
N CYS A 142 8.43 -12.05 5.51
CA CYS A 142 7.64 -11.00 6.15
C CYS A 142 8.09 -9.64 5.62
N ASN A 143 7.52 -9.24 4.49
CA ASN A 143 7.98 -8.11 3.68
C ASN A 143 6.89 -7.05 3.50
N CYS A 144 7.15 -6.07 2.65
CA CYS A 144 6.21 -4.99 2.34
C CYS A 144 4.92 -5.48 1.68
N HIS A 145 4.97 -6.53 0.85
CA HIS A 145 3.78 -7.12 0.25
C HIS A 145 2.91 -7.83 1.30
N SER A 146 3.52 -8.46 2.31
CA SER A 146 2.80 -9.01 3.46
C SER A 146 2.06 -7.90 4.20
N PHE A 147 2.73 -6.78 4.45
CA PHE A 147 2.12 -5.62 5.11
C PHE A 147 0.93 -5.10 4.32
N VAL A 148 1.08 -4.86 3.01
CA VAL A 148 -0.04 -4.40 2.17
C VAL A 148 -1.16 -5.44 2.13
N ALA A 149 -0.86 -6.72 2.01
CA ALA A 149 -1.86 -7.79 2.03
C ALA A 149 -2.66 -7.82 3.34
N ASN A 150 -2.01 -7.70 4.50
CA ASN A 150 -2.68 -7.60 5.80
C ASN A 150 -3.67 -6.43 5.83
N ASN A 151 -3.22 -5.26 5.36
CA ASN A 151 -4.05 -4.07 5.30
C ASN A 151 -5.28 -4.28 4.41
N LEU A 152 -5.10 -4.79 3.18
CA LEU A 152 -6.22 -5.06 2.27
C LEU A 152 -7.21 -6.08 2.85
N ASN A 153 -6.73 -7.08 3.58
CA ASN A 153 -7.58 -8.05 4.29
C ASN A 153 -8.38 -7.39 5.42
N LYS A 154 -7.76 -6.52 6.24
CA LYS A 154 -8.48 -5.78 7.29
C LYS A 154 -9.50 -4.79 6.73
N LEU A 155 -9.20 -4.19 5.58
CA LEU A 155 -10.12 -3.29 4.87
C LEU A 155 -11.27 -4.05 4.18
N GLY A 156 -11.23 -5.39 4.12
CA GLY A 156 -12.20 -6.18 3.37
C GLY A 156 -12.19 -5.88 1.87
N PHE A 157 -11.04 -5.43 1.34
CA PHE A 157 -10.91 -5.05 -0.07
C PHE A 157 -11.24 -6.25 -0.96
N ARG A 158 -12.25 -6.12 -1.82
CA ARG A 158 -12.72 -7.18 -2.75
C ARG A 158 -12.91 -8.54 -2.07
N TYR A 159 -13.57 -8.57 -0.92
CA TYR A 159 -13.88 -9.77 -0.13
C TYR A 159 -12.68 -10.44 0.59
N GLY A 160 -11.49 -9.82 0.59
CA GLY A 160 -10.30 -10.31 1.30
C GLY A 160 -9.55 -11.42 0.58
N GLY A 161 -8.71 -12.18 1.31
CA GLY A 161 -7.88 -13.26 0.76
C GLY A 161 -6.61 -12.78 0.03
N TRP A 162 -6.18 -11.54 0.31
CA TRP A 162 -4.96 -10.97 -0.23
C TRP A 162 -3.72 -11.64 0.35
N ASN A 163 -2.77 -11.88 -0.53
CA ASN A 163 -1.45 -12.41 -0.22
C ASN A 163 -0.39 -11.69 -1.06
N VAL A 164 0.88 -11.97 -0.81
CA VAL A 164 2.00 -11.29 -1.46
C VAL A 164 1.97 -11.41 -2.99
N VAL A 165 1.57 -12.57 -3.52
CA VAL A 165 1.51 -12.82 -4.97
C VAL A 165 0.40 -12.01 -5.61
N ASN A 166 -0.79 -12.01 -5.01
CA ASN A 166 -1.95 -11.31 -5.56
C ASN A 166 -1.78 -9.79 -5.49
N VAL A 167 -1.13 -9.27 -4.44
CA VAL A 167 -0.74 -7.84 -4.35
C VAL A 167 0.23 -7.47 -5.47
N ALA A 168 1.26 -8.28 -5.69
CA ALA A 168 2.22 -8.06 -6.78
C ALA A 168 1.54 -8.07 -8.16
N LEU A 169 0.65 -9.04 -8.42
CA LEU A 169 -0.11 -9.13 -9.67
C LEU A 169 -1.08 -7.95 -9.85
N LEU A 170 -1.75 -7.52 -8.78
CA LEU A 170 -2.65 -6.38 -8.82
C LEU A 170 -1.92 -5.12 -9.28
N LEU A 171 -0.80 -4.79 -8.64
CA LEU A 171 0.00 -3.63 -9.03
C LEU A 171 0.61 -3.79 -10.43
N LEU A 172 1.06 -4.98 -10.79
CA LEU A 172 1.63 -5.24 -12.11
C LEU A 172 0.62 -4.98 -13.23
N LEU A 173 -0.61 -5.47 -13.06
CA LEU A 173 -1.66 -5.42 -14.09
C LEU A 173 -2.53 -4.16 -14.06
N LYS A 174 -2.74 -3.56 -12.88
CA LYS A 174 -3.65 -2.41 -12.69
C LYS A 174 -2.98 -1.11 -12.27
N GLY A 175 -1.71 -1.16 -11.83
CA GLY A 175 -1.00 0.04 -11.40
C GLY A 175 -0.75 1.03 -12.55
N GLN A 176 -1.04 2.30 -12.33
CA GLN A 176 -0.78 3.39 -13.26
C GLN A 176 0.60 4.00 -13.01
N TRP A 177 1.29 4.41 -14.06
CA TRP A 177 2.57 5.10 -13.93
C TRP A 177 2.36 6.55 -13.51
N VAL A 178 3.16 7.03 -12.56
CA VAL A 178 3.15 8.44 -12.13
C VAL A 178 3.49 9.38 -13.29
N SER A 179 4.46 8.99 -14.12
CA SER A 179 4.87 9.75 -15.30
C SER A 179 5.66 8.87 -16.28
N LYS A 180 5.86 9.36 -17.51
CA LYS A 180 6.77 8.73 -18.48
C LYS A 180 8.20 8.65 -17.94
N LEU A 181 8.64 9.66 -17.17
CA LEU A 181 9.95 9.66 -16.53
C LEU A 181 10.07 8.56 -15.48
N ALA A 182 9.03 8.34 -14.67
CA ALA A 182 9.00 7.24 -13.70
C ALA A 182 9.09 5.87 -14.37
N PHE A 183 8.47 5.70 -15.54
CA PHE A 183 8.61 4.49 -16.37
C PHE A 183 10.07 4.25 -16.75
N PHE A 184 10.70 5.21 -17.44
CA PHE A 184 12.09 5.06 -17.89
C PHE A 184 13.06 4.87 -16.72
N ARG A 185 12.90 5.64 -15.64
CA ARG A 185 13.73 5.50 -14.43
C ARG A 185 13.67 4.10 -13.82
N SER A 186 12.52 3.44 -13.93
CA SER A 186 12.33 2.08 -13.37
C SER A 186 12.99 1.01 -14.22
N PHE A 187 13.01 1.14 -15.55
CA PHE A 187 13.55 0.12 -16.46
C PHE A 187 14.99 0.38 -16.92
N MET A 188 15.47 1.62 -16.88
CA MET A 188 16.80 1.98 -17.39
C MET A 188 17.93 1.17 -16.72
N PRO A 189 17.96 1.00 -15.38
CA PRO A 189 19.02 0.19 -14.75
C PRO A 189 19.02 -1.26 -15.23
N PHE A 190 17.84 -1.86 -15.41
CA PHE A 190 17.71 -3.22 -15.96
C PHE A 190 18.28 -3.30 -17.37
N VAL A 191 17.93 -2.36 -18.25
CA VAL A 191 18.44 -2.31 -19.64
C VAL A 191 19.97 -2.19 -19.66
N VAL A 192 20.55 -1.34 -18.81
CA VAL A 192 22.01 -1.17 -18.74
C VAL A 192 22.69 -2.43 -18.22
N VAL A 193 22.20 -3.00 -17.11
CA VAL A 193 22.78 -4.21 -16.51
C VAL A 193 22.65 -5.41 -17.44
N THR A 194 21.49 -5.59 -18.08
CA THR A 194 21.27 -6.65 -19.08
C THR A 194 22.15 -6.43 -20.32
N GLY A 195 22.30 -5.19 -20.79
CA GLY A 195 23.20 -4.87 -21.89
C GLY A 195 24.65 -5.25 -21.57
N LEU A 196 25.18 -4.84 -20.42
CA LEU A 196 26.53 -5.20 -19.98
C LEU A 196 26.68 -6.72 -19.76
N GLY A 197 25.68 -7.35 -19.13
CA GLY A 197 25.66 -8.80 -18.91
C GLY A 197 25.70 -9.58 -20.22
N LEU A 198 24.97 -9.12 -21.24
CA LEU A 198 25.01 -9.69 -22.59
C LEU A 198 26.35 -9.46 -23.28
N THR A 199 26.95 -8.26 -23.16
CA THR A 199 28.24 -7.98 -23.83
C THR A 199 29.40 -8.79 -23.27
N PHE A 200 29.43 -9.03 -21.95
CA PHE A 200 30.54 -9.76 -21.31
C PHE A 200 30.25 -11.24 -21.07
N GLY A 201 29.00 -11.61 -20.82
CA GLY A 201 28.58 -12.96 -20.45
C GLY A 201 27.75 -13.70 -21.50
N GLY A 202 27.37 -13.05 -22.60
CA GLY A 202 26.62 -13.66 -23.70
C GLY A 202 25.30 -14.31 -23.26
N THR A 203 24.96 -15.44 -23.87
CA THR A 203 23.72 -16.20 -23.55
C THR A 203 23.77 -16.86 -22.17
N THR A 204 24.95 -17.15 -21.65
CA THR A 204 25.15 -17.70 -20.31
C THR A 204 24.59 -16.75 -19.24
N TYR A 205 24.80 -15.44 -19.40
CA TYR A 205 24.19 -14.44 -18.53
C TYR A 205 22.66 -14.52 -18.51
N LEU A 206 22.02 -14.63 -19.69
CA LEU A 206 20.56 -14.74 -19.78
C LEU A 206 20.04 -16.00 -19.11
N PHE A 207 20.75 -17.12 -19.25
CA PHE A 207 20.39 -18.38 -18.58
C PHE A 207 20.38 -18.20 -17.06
N PHE A 208 21.43 -17.62 -16.48
CA PHE A 208 21.50 -17.38 -15.04
C PHE A 208 20.49 -16.34 -14.56
N LEU A 209 20.21 -15.31 -15.36
CA LEU A 209 19.17 -14.32 -15.06
C LEU A 209 17.78 -14.97 -15.02
N ALA A 210 17.47 -15.81 -16.01
CA ALA A 210 16.21 -16.55 -16.07
C ALA A 210 16.09 -17.54 -14.91
N LEU A 211 17.16 -18.27 -14.58
CA LEU A 211 17.20 -19.18 -13.44
C LEU A 211 16.95 -18.43 -12.12
N PHE A 212 17.63 -17.29 -11.91
CA PHE A 212 17.44 -16.45 -10.74
C PHE A 212 16.00 -15.95 -10.62
N ALA A 213 15.43 -15.42 -11.70
CA ALA A 213 14.04 -14.97 -11.73
C ALA A 213 13.05 -16.13 -11.45
N ALA A 214 13.29 -17.30 -12.04
CA ALA A 214 12.46 -18.48 -11.82
C ALA A 214 12.51 -18.96 -10.37
N LEU A 215 13.70 -19.03 -9.75
CA LEU A 215 13.85 -19.40 -8.35
C LEU A 215 13.14 -18.41 -7.41
N LEU A 216 13.26 -17.11 -7.66
CA LEU A 216 12.55 -16.09 -6.90
C LEU A 216 11.03 -16.22 -7.00
N VAL A 217 10.49 -16.34 -8.22
CA VAL A 217 9.04 -16.49 -8.43
C VAL A 217 8.54 -17.80 -7.81
N CYS A 218 9.27 -18.90 -8.01
CA CYS A 218 8.97 -20.21 -7.44
C CYS A 218 8.92 -20.14 -5.91
N TRP A 219 9.88 -19.48 -5.27
CA TRP A 219 9.88 -19.28 -3.82
C TRP A 219 8.60 -18.62 -3.32
N PHE A 220 8.18 -17.50 -3.92
CA PHE A 220 6.97 -16.80 -3.48
C PHE A 220 5.69 -17.59 -3.77
N LEU A 221 5.62 -18.32 -4.88
CA LEU A 221 4.48 -19.19 -5.19
C LEU A 221 4.38 -20.36 -4.20
N LEU A 222 5.46 -21.11 -4.00
CA LEU A 222 5.48 -22.24 -3.05
C LEU A 222 5.26 -21.76 -1.62
N GLY A 223 5.97 -20.70 -1.20
CA GLY A 223 5.84 -20.12 0.14
C GLY A 223 4.42 -19.64 0.44
N THR A 224 3.70 -19.09 -0.54
CA THR A 224 2.33 -18.60 -0.35
C THR A 224 1.30 -19.72 -0.38
N TYR A 225 1.40 -20.64 -1.35
CA TYR A 225 0.32 -21.60 -1.64
C TYR A 225 0.56 -23.00 -1.10
N CYS A 226 1.83 -23.41 -0.96
CA CYS A 226 2.19 -24.74 -0.48
C CYS A 226 2.54 -24.74 1.02
N PHE A 227 3.01 -23.61 1.57
CA PHE A 227 3.49 -23.53 2.95
C PHE A 227 2.81 -22.40 3.75
N LYS A 228 1.62 -22.66 4.27
CA LYS A 228 0.75 -21.67 4.95
C LYS A 228 1.36 -20.90 6.15
N ASN A 229 2.52 -21.32 6.67
CA ASN A 229 3.19 -20.68 7.82
C ASN A 229 4.53 -20.02 7.48
N LEU A 230 4.96 -20.05 6.21
CA LEU A 230 6.27 -19.53 5.81
C LEU A 230 6.24 -18.04 5.48
N ILE A 231 5.11 -17.55 4.97
CA ILE A 231 4.90 -16.14 4.68
C ILE A 231 3.90 -15.59 5.68
N ASN A 232 4.38 -14.70 6.53
CA ASN A 232 3.56 -14.02 7.52
C ASN A 232 2.67 -13.02 6.79
N LEU A 233 1.36 -13.24 6.84
CA LEU A 233 0.33 -12.31 6.37
C LEU A 233 -0.21 -11.47 7.53
#